data_AF-A0A6A5RKY9-F1
#
_entry.id   AF-A0A6A5RKY9-F1
#
_cell.length_a   1.000
_cell.length_b   1.000
_cell.length_c   1.000
_cell.angle_alpha   90.00
_cell.angle_beta   90.00
_cell.angle_gamma   90.00
#
_symmetry.space_group_name_H-M   'P 1'
#
loop_
_entity.id
_entity.type
_entity.pdbx_description
1 polymer ?
#
loop_
_entity_poly.entity_id
_entity_poly.type
_entity_poly.pdbx_seq_one_letter_code
_entity_poly.pdbx_strand_id
1 'polypeptide(L)'
;MAPKEKVQKSNIDNAEHRSAYGDMQAHREAQMMQEHVALLRGADKIDEHMATELLKPLDRKREYTAEYLSNFLNYTGVQPPMASLETADKNRRKRDREMLKIVQDFEAGRIDEHGSRIVEESDEDASEDDSVASQLADDSEPEEERVDVRPAMSGKTLALRFHTFSLTPALESSASPPAPPSPESASPSAQPAAAQPPKRKRRRPEKVDPLTPLPGGKTYEGYSYNQLAAAGRERGIYTPGGAQSIRNALIQDDINVAQGLKRNIAGWKKKANMNKTFKTSVPEELRTKVPEPEGDREGDEDED
;
A
#
# COMPACT_ATOMS: atom_id res chain seq x y z
N MET A 1 -35.99 9.96 -21.60
CA MET A 1 -35.26 8.69 -21.73
C MET A 1 -33.81 9.01 -22.08
N ALA A 2 -32.86 8.68 -21.21
CA ALA A 2 -31.45 8.97 -21.46
C ALA A 2 -30.86 7.93 -22.44
N PRO A 3 -30.06 8.35 -23.45
CA PRO A 3 -29.44 7.41 -24.37
C PRO A 3 -28.46 6.52 -23.61
N LYS A 4 -28.60 5.20 -23.76
CA LYS A 4 -27.67 4.22 -23.20
C LYS A 4 -26.34 4.37 -23.94
N GLU A 5 -25.35 4.91 -23.24
CA GLU A 5 -23.98 5.05 -23.73
C GLU A 5 -23.42 3.65 -24.05
N LYS A 6 -23.11 3.41 -25.32
CA LYS A 6 -22.52 2.14 -25.76
C LYS A 6 -21.13 2.04 -25.16
N VAL A 7 -20.96 1.18 -24.16
CA VAL A 7 -19.66 0.86 -23.57
C VAL A 7 -18.73 0.41 -24.71
N GLN A 8 -17.65 1.17 -24.94
CA GLN A 8 -16.62 0.79 -25.88
C GLN A 8 -16.07 -0.58 -25.46
N LYS A 9 -16.24 -1.58 -26.32
CA LYS A 9 -15.64 -2.90 -26.10
C LYS A 9 -14.13 -2.73 -26.14
N SER A 10 -13.45 -3.00 -25.03
CA SER A 10 -11.99 -3.00 -24.99
C SER A 10 -11.47 -4.06 -25.95
N ASN A 11 -10.62 -3.67 -26.89
CA ASN A 11 -9.94 -4.55 -27.86
C ASN A 11 -8.82 -5.38 -27.21
N ILE A 12 -8.92 -5.66 -25.90
CA ILE A 12 -7.92 -6.39 -25.14
C ILE A 12 -8.31 -7.86 -25.20
N ASP A 13 -7.47 -8.67 -25.86
CA ASP A 13 -7.62 -10.11 -25.88
C ASP A 13 -7.61 -10.66 -24.43
N ASN A 14 -8.59 -11.51 -24.11
CA ASN A 14 -8.94 -12.03 -22.77
C ASN A 14 -9.82 -11.15 -21.86
N ALA A 15 -10.55 -10.16 -22.40
CA ALA A 15 -11.55 -9.41 -21.62
C ALA A 15 -12.60 -10.32 -20.93
N GLU A 16 -12.94 -11.46 -21.55
CA GLU A 16 -13.95 -12.40 -21.00
C GLU A 16 -13.54 -13.08 -19.69
N HIS A 17 -12.24 -13.17 -19.40
CA HIS A 17 -11.71 -13.83 -18.20
C HIS A 17 -11.37 -12.86 -17.07
N ARG A 18 -11.50 -11.55 -17.30
CA ARG A 18 -11.10 -10.53 -16.34
C ARG A 18 -12.31 -9.98 -15.62
N SER A 19 -12.16 -9.75 -14.32
CA SER A 19 -13.16 -9.00 -13.58
C SER A 19 -13.18 -7.56 -14.10
N ALA A 20 -14.33 -6.88 -14.03
CA ALA A 20 -14.43 -5.48 -14.44
C ALA A 20 -13.42 -4.55 -13.73
N TYR A 21 -12.95 -4.93 -12.54
CA TYR A 21 -11.86 -4.24 -11.84
C TYR A 21 -10.49 -4.49 -12.49
N GLY A 22 -10.22 -5.74 -12.88
CA GLY A 22 -9.01 -6.12 -13.59
C GLY A 22 -8.86 -5.44 -14.95
N ASP A 23 -9.95 -5.24 -15.69
CA ASP A 23 -9.92 -4.56 -16.98
C ASP A 23 -9.55 -3.08 -16.86
N MET A 24 -10.11 -2.37 -15.87
CA MET A 24 -9.74 -0.97 -15.63
C MET A 24 -8.28 -0.82 -15.23
N GLN A 25 -7.77 -1.75 -14.41
CA GLN A 25 -6.37 -1.72 -13.99
C GLN A 25 -5.44 -2.02 -15.17
N ALA A 26 -5.73 -3.05 -15.97
CA ALA A 26 -4.95 -3.37 -17.16
C ALA A 26 -4.95 -2.23 -18.18
N HIS A 27 -6.09 -1.55 -18.36
CA HIS A 27 -6.17 -0.36 -19.21
C HIS A 27 -5.30 0.79 -18.68
N ARG A 28 -5.33 1.05 -17.37
CA ARG A 28 -4.50 2.09 -16.75
C ARG A 28 -3.01 1.78 -16.88
N GLU A 29 -2.62 0.53 -16.68
CA GLU A 29 -1.24 0.06 -16.87
C GLU A 29 -0.79 0.21 -18.32
N ALA A 30 -1.64 -0.14 -19.29
CA ALA A 30 -1.36 0.06 -20.71
C ALA A 30 -1.17 1.54 -21.06
N GLN A 31 -1.98 2.44 -20.49
CA GLN A 31 -1.83 3.89 -20.68
C GLN A 31 -0.49 4.39 -20.10
N MET A 32 -0.14 3.98 -18.88
CA MET A 32 1.14 4.37 -18.27
C MET A 32 2.34 3.87 -19.07
N MET A 33 2.28 2.65 -19.61
CA MET A 33 3.32 2.12 -20.50
C MET A 33 3.41 2.92 -21.80
N GLN A 34 2.27 3.32 -22.36
CA GLN A 34 2.25 4.13 -23.58
C GLN A 34 2.88 5.51 -23.38
N GLU A 35 2.57 6.18 -22.26
CA GLU A 35 3.20 7.45 -21.86
C GLU A 35 4.71 7.29 -21.64
N HIS A 36 5.12 6.21 -20.96
CA HIS A 36 6.53 5.94 -20.70
C HIS A 36 7.33 5.69 -21.99
N VAL A 37 6.78 4.89 -22.91
CA VAL A 37 7.40 4.63 -24.23
C VAL A 37 7.50 5.92 -25.05
N ALA A 38 6.48 6.79 -25.00
CA ALA A 38 6.53 8.08 -25.66
C ALA A 38 7.66 8.98 -25.11
N LEU A 39 7.86 9.00 -23.80
CA LEU A 39 8.96 9.74 -23.16
C LEU A 39 10.33 9.18 -23.54
N LEU A 40 10.50 7.86 -23.55
CA LEU A 40 11.77 7.23 -23.94
C LEU A 40 12.09 7.47 -25.41
N ARG A 41 11.08 7.42 -26.29
CA ARG A 41 11.24 7.73 -27.71
C ARG A 41 11.57 9.20 -27.93
N GLY A 42 10.91 10.12 -27.23
CA GLY A 42 11.20 11.56 -27.32
C GLY A 42 12.58 11.97 -26.79
N ALA A 43 13.23 11.09 -26.02
CA ALA A 43 14.60 11.26 -25.54
C ALA A 43 15.63 10.47 -26.38
N ASP A 44 15.22 9.91 -27.52
CA ASP A 44 16.02 9.07 -28.42
C ASP A 44 16.73 7.90 -27.70
N LYS A 45 16.13 7.37 -26.64
CA LYS A 45 16.68 6.24 -25.87
C LYS A 45 16.27 4.88 -26.44
N ILE A 46 15.22 4.85 -27.24
CA ILE A 46 14.68 3.64 -27.86
C ILE A 46 14.26 3.92 -29.30
N ASP A 47 14.48 2.94 -30.17
CA ASP A 47 14.06 3.01 -31.57
C ASP A 47 12.54 2.78 -31.73
N GLU A 48 11.99 3.16 -32.88
CA GLU A 48 10.57 2.94 -33.19
C GLU A 48 10.17 1.46 -33.09
N HIS A 49 11.04 0.55 -33.56
CA HIS A 49 10.83 -0.89 -33.44
C HIS A 49 10.72 -1.34 -31.97
N MET A 50 11.65 -0.89 -31.12
CA MET A 50 11.61 -1.18 -29.68
C MET A 50 10.37 -0.60 -29.01
N ALA A 51 9.95 0.60 -29.40
CA ALA A 51 8.71 1.20 -28.90
C ALA A 51 7.49 0.32 -29.22
N THR A 52 7.40 -0.23 -30.43
CA THR A 52 6.28 -1.14 -30.79
C THR A 52 6.32 -2.44 -29.99
N GLU A 53 7.51 -3.01 -29.74
CA GLU A 53 7.65 -4.22 -28.92
C GLU A 53 7.30 -3.98 -27.45
N LEU A 54 7.62 -2.80 -26.90
CA LEU A 54 7.27 -2.45 -25.52
C LEU A 54 5.76 -2.22 -25.33
N LEU A 55 5.05 -1.76 -26.36
CA LEU A 55 3.60 -1.52 -26.32
C LEU A 55 2.77 -2.80 -26.44
N LYS A 56 3.33 -3.90 -26.96
CA LYS A 56 2.60 -5.17 -27.02
C LYS A 56 2.20 -5.59 -25.59
N PRO A 57 0.96 -6.04 -25.35
CA PRO A 57 0.58 -6.54 -24.03
C PRO A 57 1.58 -7.62 -23.58
N LEU A 58 1.95 -7.62 -22.30
CA LEU A 58 2.80 -8.67 -21.75
C LEU A 58 2.02 -9.98 -21.76
N ASP A 59 2.10 -10.71 -22.87
CA ASP A 59 1.67 -12.09 -22.88
C ASP A 59 2.54 -12.89 -21.89
N ARG A 60 1.92 -13.87 -21.23
CA ARG A 60 2.54 -14.68 -20.16
C ARG A 60 3.83 -15.40 -20.57
N LYS A 61 4.15 -15.42 -21.86
CA LYS A 61 5.37 -16.01 -22.42
C LYS A 61 5.95 -15.05 -23.45
N ARG A 62 6.62 -13.99 -23.01
CA ARG A 62 7.50 -13.23 -23.90
C ARG A 62 8.78 -14.03 -24.09
N GLU A 63 8.92 -14.62 -25.26
CA GLU A 63 10.22 -14.96 -25.80
C GLU A 63 10.78 -13.67 -26.42
N TYR A 64 11.93 -13.22 -25.96
CA TYR A 64 12.58 -12.04 -26.54
C TYR A 64 13.06 -12.38 -27.95
N THR A 65 12.85 -11.47 -28.91
CA THR A 65 13.33 -11.65 -30.28
C THR A 65 14.85 -11.74 -30.31
N ALA A 66 15.40 -12.51 -31.26
CA ALA A 66 16.85 -12.68 -31.40
C ALA A 66 17.60 -11.33 -31.57
N GLU A 67 16.97 -10.37 -32.26
CA GLU A 67 17.49 -9.01 -32.45
C GLU A 67 17.60 -8.22 -31.13
N TYR A 68 16.61 -8.36 -30.24
CA TYR A 68 16.66 -7.74 -28.91
C TYR A 68 17.82 -8.33 -28.10
N LEU A 69 17.96 -9.65 -28.11
CA LEU A 69 19.04 -10.34 -27.40
C LEU A 69 20.42 -9.99 -27.95
N SER A 70 20.56 -9.75 -29.27
CA SER A 70 21.83 -9.31 -29.86
C SER A 70 22.25 -7.90 -29.43
N ASN A 71 21.29 -7.01 -29.17
CA ASN A 71 21.58 -5.64 -28.72
C ASN A 71 21.93 -5.56 -27.23
N PHE A 72 21.53 -6.55 -26.43
CA PHE A 72 21.84 -6.64 -25.01
C PHE A 72 22.71 -7.86 -24.70
N LEU A 73 23.99 -7.83 -25.11
CA LEU A 73 24.94 -8.93 -24.86
C LEU A 73 25.07 -9.32 -23.36
N ASN A 74 24.78 -8.39 -22.44
CA ASN A 74 24.81 -8.64 -21.00
C ASN A 74 23.52 -9.28 -20.46
N TYR A 75 22.47 -9.42 -21.28
CA TYR A 75 21.22 -10.04 -20.88
C TYR A 75 21.35 -11.56 -20.93
N THR A 76 21.73 -12.16 -19.80
CA THR A 76 21.89 -13.62 -19.69
C THR A 76 20.57 -14.38 -19.60
N GLY A 77 19.45 -13.68 -19.39
CA GLY A 77 18.15 -14.30 -19.07
C GLY A 77 18.12 -15.05 -17.74
N VAL A 78 19.27 -15.17 -17.06
CA VAL A 78 19.39 -15.76 -15.74
C VAL A 78 19.01 -14.67 -14.75
N GLN A 79 17.85 -14.85 -14.12
CA GLN A 79 17.45 -14.00 -13.01
C GLN A 79 18.54 -14.08 -11.94
N PRO A 80 19.08 -12.95 -11.44
CA PRO A 80 20.06 -12.99 -10.37
C PRO A 80 19.47 -13.75 -9.18
N PRO A 81 20.29 -14.48 -8.40
CA PRO A 81 19.81 -15.21 -7.24
C PRO A 81 19.02 -14.25 -6.36
N MET A 82 17.76 -14.57 -6.09
CA MET A 82 16.93 -13.74 -5.21
C MET A 82 17.62 -13.64 -3.85
N ALA A 83 17.59 -12.43 -3.26
CA ALA A 83 18.13 -12.23 -1.93
C ALA A 83 17.49 -13.23 -0.95
N SER A 84 18.30 -13.82 -0.07
CA SER A 84 17.76 -14.70 0.98
C SER A 84 16.80 -13.94 1.88
N LEU A 85 15.86 -14.66 2.51
CA LEU A 85 14.89 -14.07 3.44
C LEU A 85 15.60 -13.30 4.56
N GLU A 86 16.71 -13.86 5.07
CA GLU A 86 17.57 -13.21 6.07
C GLU A 86 18.15 -11.87 5.58
N THR A 87 18.61 -11.83 4.32
CA THR A 87 19.14 -10.60 3.71
C THR A 87 18.02 -9.56 3.53
N ALA A 88 16.83 -10.00 3.12
CA ALA A 88 15.68 -9.14 2.97
C ALA A 88 15.23 -8.54 4.33
N ASP A 89 15.22 -9.36 5.39
CA ASP A 89 14.91 -8.91 6.75
C ASP A 89 15.98 -7.96 7.31
N LYS A 90 17.27 -8.21 7.05
CA LYS A 90 18.35 -7.28 7.41
C LYS A 90 18.18 -5.94 6.71
N ASN A 91 17.87 -5.94 5.41
CA ASN A 91 17.60 -4.72 4.64
C ASN A 91 16.33 -4.01 5.11
N ARG A 92 15.30 -4.74 5.57
CA ARG A 92 14.11 -4.14 6.21
C ARG A 92 14.49 -3.44 7.50
N ARG A 93 15.17 -4.14 8.42
CA ARG A 93 15.63 -3.59 9.71
C ARG A 93 16.53 -2.37 9.52
N LYS A 94 17.40 -2.36 8.50
CA LYS A 94 18.24 -1.20 8.18
C LYS A 94 17.42 0.02 7.78
N ARG A 95 16.44 -0.14 6.87
CA ARG A 95 15.54 0.94 6.47
C ARG A 95 14.68 1.45 7.63
N ASP A 96 14.20 0.55 8.48
CA ASP A 96 13.43 0.93 9.67
C ASP A 96 14.28 1.76 10.64
N ARG A 97 15.56 1.38 10.85
CA ARG A 97 16.52 2.16 11.65
C ARG A 97 16.79 3.54 11.05
N GLU A 98 17.04 3.61 9.75
CA GLU A 98 17.26 4.88 9.03
C GLU A 98 16.02 5.79 9.13
N MET A 99 14.82 5.23 8.99
CA MET A 99 13.56 5.96 9.13
C MET A 99 13.35 6.48 10.55
N LEU A 100 13.65 5.68 11.58
CA LEU A 100 13.59 6.13 12.98
C LEU A 100 14.57 7.27 13.26
N LYS A 101 15.78 7.20 12.68
CA LYS A 101 16.76 8.27 12.81
C LYS A 101 16.28 9.58 12.18
N ILE A 102 15.64 9.51 11.01
CA ILE A 102 15.02 10.68 10.36
C ILE A 102 13.95 11.31 11.28
N VAL A 103 13.09 10.49 11.91
CA VAL A 103 12.07 11.00 12.84
C VAL A 103 12.72 11.68 14.05
N GLN A 104 13.74 11.08 14.64
CA GLN A 104 14.48 11.67 15.76
C GLN A 104 15.17 12.99 15.39
N ASP A 105 15.83 13.05 14.22
CA ASP A 105 16.49 14.26 13.74
C ASP A 105 15.46 15.37 13.43
N PHE A 106 14.25 15.02 12.99
CA PHE A 106 13.14 15.96 12.76
C PHE A 106 12.60 16.52 14.07
N GLU A 107 12.34 15.64 15.06
CA GLU A 107 11.89 16.06 16.40
C GLU A 107 12.94 16.93 17.11
N ALA A 108 14.23 16.69 16.84
CA ALA A 108 15.34 17.48 17.34
C ALA A 108 15.58 18.80 16.57
N GLY A 109 14.80 19.08 15.50
CA GLY A 109 14.97 20.29 14.69
C GLY A 109 16.24 20.32 13.83
N ARG A 110 16.92 19.18 13.64
CA ARG A 110 18.12 19.08 12.81
C ARG A 110 17.82 18.95 11.32
N ILE A 111 16.62 18.49 10.99
CA ILE A 111 16.10 18.43 9.61
C ILE A 111 14.76 19.14 9.52
N ASP A 112 14.50 19.74 8.36
CA ASP A 112 13.26 20.47 8.08
C ASP A 112 12.11 19.52 7.66
N GLU A 113 10.94 20.10 7.36
CA GLU A 113 9.76 19.38 6.86
C GLU A 113 9.98 18.66 5.52
N HIS A 114 11.07 18.98 4.82
CA HIS A 114 11.46 18.39 3.55
C HIS A 114 12.58 17.34 3.69
N GLY A 115 13.04 17.07 4.93
CA GLY A 115 14.13 16.15 5.21
C GLY A 115 15.53 16.69 4.88
N SER A 116 15.65 18.00 4.63
CA SER A 116 16.92 18.68 4.43
C SER A 116 17.52 19.04 5.78
N ARG A 117 18.83 18.88 5.93
CA ARG A 117 19.53 19.27 7.15
C ARG A 117 19.46 20.79 7.32
N ILE A 118 18.94 21.24 8.46
CA ILE A 118 19.00 22.64 8.86
C ILE A 118 20.43 22.85 9.33
N VAL A 119 21.24 23.50 8.50
CA VAL A 119 22.55 24.00 8.93
C VAL A 119 22.23 25.14 9.89
N GLU A 120 22.31 24.89 11.18
CA GLU A 120 22.45 26.00 12.13
C GLU A 120 23.73 26.70 11.72
N GLU A 121 23.59 27.86 11.07
CA GLU A 121 24.64 28.86 10.94
C GLU A 121 24.94 29.35 12.36
N SER A 122 25.59 28.49 13.14
CA SER A 122 26.21 28.90 14.39
C SER A 122 27.37 29.77 13.97
N ASP A 123 27.15 31.08 14.12
CA ASP A 123 28.14 32.12 13.91
C ASP A 123 29.49 31.69 14.52
N GLU A 124 30.49 31.89 13.68
CA GLU A 124 31.91 31.70 13.91
C GLU A 124 32.32 32.26 15.29
N ASP A 125 32.70 31.37 16.21
CA ASP A 125 33.81 31.69 17.10
C ASP A 125 34.68 30.45 17.25
N ALA A 126 35.88 30.62 16.72
CA ALA A 126 36.92 29.63 16.56
C ALA A 126 37.36 29.06 17.90
N SER A 127 37.24 27.75 18.06
CA SER A 127 38.23 26.98 18.81
C SER A 127 38.55 25.74 18.00
N GLU A 128 39.66 25.85 17.27
CA GLU A 128 40.43 24.73 16.73
C GLU A 128 40.73 23.73 17.86
N ASP A 129 40.75 22.43 17.53
CA ASP A 129 40.92 21.26 18.40
C ASP A 129 39.66 20.71 19.10
N ASP A 130 38.81 20.00 18.33
CA ASP A 130 38.34 18.71 18.84
C ASP A 130 38.16 17.69 17.70
N SER A 131 39.28 17.05 17.36
CA SER A 131 39.35 15.82 16.58
C SER A 131 38.76 14.65 17.40
N VAL A 132 37.47 14.68 17.70
CA VAL A 132 36.78 13.49 18.23
C VAL A 132 36.33 12.66 17.04
N ALA A 133 37.20 11.71 16.70
CA ALA A 133 36.84 10.54 15.93
C ALA A 133 35.51 9.99 16.43
N SER A 134 34.45 10.20 15.65
CA SER A 134 33.19 9.46 15.78
C SER A 134 33.44 8.03 15.29
N GLN A 135 34.28 7.32 16.05
CA GLN A 135 34.48 5.89 15.94
C GLN A 135 33.24 5.22 16.49
N LEU A 136 32.54 4.52 15.59
CA LEU A 136 31.81 3.29 15.86
C LEU A 136 31.02 3.29 17.18
N ALA A 137 29.81 3.84 17.13
CA ALA A 137 28.74 3.30 17.94
C ALA A 137 28.48 1.86 17.47
N ASP A 138 29.16 0.94 18.16
CA ASP A 138 28.82 -0.43 18.45
C ASP A 138 27.42 -0.84 17.95
N ASP A 139 27.41 -1.63 16.86
CA ASP A 139 26.25 -2.36 16.35
C ASP A 139 26.00 -3.55 17.28
N SER A 140 25.68 -3.25 18.55
CA SER A 140 25.19 -4.25 19.50
C SER A 140 23.80 -4.66 19.04
N GLU A 141 23.74 -5.64 18.12
CA GLU A 141 22.54 -6.40 17.85
C GLU A 141 21.96 -6.85 19.20
N PRO A 142 20.65 -6.70 19.46
CA PRO A 142 20.06 -7.32 20.64
C PRO A 142 20.25 -8.83 20.49
N GLU A 143 21.07 -9.42 21.37
CA GLU A 143 21.24 -10.86 21.47
C GLU A 143 19.87 -11.48 21.70
N GLU A 144 19.24 -11.96 20.62
CA GLU A 144 18.22 -12.97 20.74
C GLU A 144 18.87 -14.16 21.43
N GLU A 145 18.38 -14.48 22.62
CA GLU A 145 18.72 -15.61 23.48
C GLU A 145 18.79 -16.91 22.67
N ARG A 146 19.95 -17.16 22.04
CA ARG A 146 20.29 -18.41 21.41
C ARG A 146 20.80 -19.32 22.50
N VAL A 147 20.00 -20.34 22.80
CA VAL A 147 20.40 -21.47 23.64
C VAL A 147 21.67 -22.08 23.05
N ASP A 148 22.78 -21.85 23.76
CA ASP A 148 24.13 -22.27 23.40
C ASP A 148 24.24 -23.82 23.38
N VAL A 149 24.47 -24.38 22.19
CA VAL A 149 25.14 -25.68 22.05
C VAL A 149 26.47 -25.40 21.34
N ARG A 150 27.52 -25.21 22.15
CA ARG A 150 28.90 -25.06 21.68
C ARG A 150 29.33 -26.29 20.86
N PRO A 151 30.14 -26.08 19.82
CA PRO A 151 31.47 -26.68 19.91
C PRO A 151 32.58 -25.66 19.60
N ALA A 152 33.64 -25.77 20.39
CA ALA A 152 34.85 -24.98 20.28
C ALA A 152 35.65 -25.34 19.01
N MET A 153 35.94 -24.35 18.16
CA MET A 153 37.02 -24.45 17.17
C MET A 153 37.73 -23.10 17.03
N SER A 154 38.86 -23.01 17.73
CA SER A 154 40.16 -22.50 17.27
C SER A 154 40.19 -21.44 16.17
N GLY A 155 40.69 -20.26 16.53
CA GLY A 155 40.80 -19.09 15.67
C GLY A 155 41.84 -19.21 14.55
N LYS A 156 41.56 -18.47 13.47
CA LYS A 156 42.57 -17.95 12.54
C LYS A 156 42.13 -16.55 12.10
N THR A 157 42.85 -15.55 12.58
CA THR A 157 42.81 -14.15 12.15
C THR A 157 43.29 -14.02 10.71
N LEU A 158 42.40 -13.67 9.78
CA LEU A 158 42.75 -13.24 8.43
C LEU A 158 42.57 -11.72 8.32
N ALA A 159 43.69 -11.02 8.22
CA ALA A 159 43.75 -9.59 7.98
C ALA A 159 43.26 -9.28 6.55
N LEU A 160 42.06 -8.71 6.43
CA LEU A 160 41.54 -8.19 5.16
C LEU A 160 42.09 -6.78 4.94
N ARG A 161 43.07 -6.67 4.05
CA ARG A 161 43.57 -5.40 3.50
C ARG A 161 42.49 -4.78 2.63
N PHE A 162 41.86 -3.70 3.11
CA PHE A 162 41.03 -2.83 2.29
C PHE A 162 41.88 -2.19 1.19
N HIS A 163 41.64 -2.56 -0.07
CA HIS A 163 42.14 -1.83 -1.22
C HIS A 163 41.26 -0.60 -1.44
N THR A 164 41.83 0.58 -1.18
CA THR A 164 41.27 1.87 -1.55
C THR A 164 41.21 1.96 -3.07
N PHE A 165 40.00 1.88 -3.63
CA PHE A 165 39.77 2.13 -5.05
C PHE A 165 39.91 3.64 -5.31
N SER A 166 41.01 4.02 -5.95
CA SER A 166 41.27 5.37 -6.46
C SER A 166 40.38 5.63 -7.67
N LEU A 167 39.35 6.46 -7.51
CA LEU A 167 38.59 7.03 -8.63
C LEU A 167 39.47 8.09 -9.33
N THR A 168 40.08 7.70 -10.44
CA THR A 168 40.67 8.63 -11.42
C THR A 168 39.56 9.32 -12.22
N PRO A 169 39.55 10.66 -12.35
CA PRO A 169 38.68 11.33 -13.31
C PRO A 169 39.31 11.22 -14.71
N ALA A 170 38.72 10.39 -15.58
CA ALA A 170 39.04 10.42 -17.00
C ALA A 170 38.33 11.62 -17.64
N LEU A 171 39.07 12.71 -17.83
CA LEU A 171 38.77 13.74 -18.80
C LEU A 171 38.92 13.11 -20.19
N GLU A 172 37.80 12.80 -20.84
CA GLU A 172 37.80 12.48 -22.26
C GLU A 172 36.89 13.47 -23.00
N SER A 173 37.54 14.53 -23.46
CA SER A 173 37.09 15.45 -24.49
C SER A 173 36.95 14.68 -25.80
N SER A 174 35.74 14.22 -26.11
CA SER A 174 35.41 13.68 -27.43
C SER A 174 34.54 14.67 -28.19
N ALA A 175 35.08 15.09 -29.33
CA ALA A 175 34.54 16.10 -30.22
C ALA A 175 33.16 15.72 -30.77
N SER A 176 32.29 16.72 -30.78
CA SER A 176 30.96 16.71 -31.38
C SER A 176 31.07 16.56 -32.91
N PRO A 177 30.39 15.57 -33.54
CA PRO A 177 30.23 15.54 -34.98
C PRO A 177 29.20 16.60 -35.44
N PRO A 178 29.39 17.20 -36.64
CA PRO A 178 28.49 18.22 -37.16
C PRO A 178 27.11 17.65 -37.44
N ALA A 179 26.08 18.36 -36.97
CA ALA A 179 24.68 18.02 -37.12
C ALA A 179 24.28 17.89 -38.62
N PRO A 180 23.51 16.86 -39.01
CA PRO A 180 22.91 16.80 -40.33
C PRO A 180 21.80 17.86 -40.48
N PRO A 181 21.54 18.33 -41.72
CA PRO A 181 20.55 19.37 -41.99
C PRO A 181 19.15 18.91 -41.60
N SER A 182 18.50 19.76 -40.80
CA SER A 182 17.13 19.61 -40.32
C SER A 182 16.16 19.52 -41.52
N PRO A 183 15.39 18.43 -41.69
CA PRO A 183 14.34 18.38 -42.71
C PRO A 183 13.24 19.39 -42.34
N GLU A 184 12.87 20.18 -43.34
CA GLU A 184 11.83 21.21 -43.25
C GLU A 184 10.57 20.70 -42.56
N SER A 185 10.13 21.54 -41.63
CA SER A 185 8.94 21.39 -40.81
C SER A 185 7.68 21.26 -41.68
N ALA A 186 7.30 20.03 -42.01
CA ALA A 186 5.96 19.73 -42.47
C ALA A 186 5.01 19.94 -41.29
N SER A 187 4.11 20.92 -41.43
CA SER A 187 3.09 21.26 -40.45
C SER A 187 2.41 20.00 -39.91
N PRO A 188 2.34 19.80 -38.58
CA PRO A 188 1.60 18.69 -38.02
C PRO A 188 0.13 18.88 -38.38
N SER A 189 -0.35 18.00 -39.26
CA SER A 189 -1.78 17.84 -39.55
C SER A 189 -2.51 17.68 -38.23
N ALA A 190 -3.44 18.59 -37.96
CA ALA A 190 -4.21 18.66 -36.73
C ALA A 190 -4.91 17.31 -36.50
N GLN A 191 -4.33 16.48 -35.62
CA GLN A 191 -5.01 15.31 -35.11
C GLN A 191 -6.28 15.80 -34.39
N PRO A 192 -7.47 15.28 -34.75
CA PRO A 192 -8.70 15.65 -34.07
C PRO A 192 -8.56 15.30 -32.60
N ALA A 193 -8.65 16.32 -31.73
CA ALA A 193 -8.56 16.17 -30.29
C ALA A 193 -9.53 15.08 -29.84
N ALA A 194 -8.98 13.93 -29.42
CA ALA A 194 -9.75 12.83 -28.89
C ALA A 194 -10.56 13.36 -27.70
N ALA A 195 -11.89 13.33 -27.82
CA ALA A 195 -12.82 13.80 -26.81
C ALA A 195 -12.46 13.16 -25.46
N GLN A 196 -12.08 13.99 -24.49
CA GLN A 196 -11.75 13.53 -23.15
C GLN A 196 -12.92 12.68 -22.63
N PRO A 197 -12.65 11.46 -22.11
CA PRO A 197 -13.72 10.60 -21.61
C PRO A 197 -14.50 11.34 -20.52
N PRO A 198 -15.84 11.25 -20.52
CA PRO A 198 -16.68 11.98 -19.59
C PRO A 198 -16.23 11.67 -18.16
N LYS A 199 -15.88 12.70 -17.40
CA LYS A 199 -15.48 12.57 -15.98
C LYS A 199 -16.58 11.80 -15.25
N ARG A 200 -16.32 10.54 -14.90
CA ARG A 200 -17.29 9.68 -14.22
C ARG A 200 -17.74 10.38 -12.94
N LYS A 201 -19.01 10.78 -12.88
CA LYS A 201 -19.62 11.33 -11.68
C LYS A 201 -19.44 10.29 -10.57
N ARG A 202 -18.62 10.60 -9.56
CA ARG A 202 -18.46 9.76 -8.36
C ARG A 202 -19.89 9.49 -7.84
N ARG A 203 -20.31 8.21 -7.82
CA ARG A 203 -21.62 7.84 -7.26
C ARG A 203 -21.64 8.40 -5.84
N ARG A 204 -22.54 9.35 -5.58
CA ARG A 204 -22.75 9.86 -4.22
C ARG A 204 -23.14 8.66 -3.37
N PRO A 205 -22.51 8.45 -2.20
CA PRO A 205 -22.93 7.40 -1.29
C PRO A 205 -24.42 7.57 -1.02
N GLU A 206 -25.17 6.46 -1.09
CA GLU A 206 -26.59 6.45 -0.74
C GLU A 206 -26.73 6.93 0.70
N LYS A 207 -27.69 7.83 0.93
CA LYS A 207 -28.00 8.30 2.28
C LYS A 207 -28.61 7.13 3.02
N VAL A 208 -27.96 6.72 4.10
CA VAL A 208 -28.44 5.62 4.96
C VAL A 208 -29.38 6.21 5.99
N ASP A 209 -30.57 5.64 6.13
CA ASP A 209 -31.56 6.10 7.10
C ASP A 209 -31.07 5.85 8.54
N PRO A 210 -31.29 6.78 9.48
CA PRO A 210 -30.89 6.60 10.87
C PRO A 210 -31.59 5.41 11.54
N LEU A 211 -30.81 4.51 12.14
CA LEU A 211 -31.34 3.38 12.91
C LEU A 211 -31.61 3.80 14.36
N THR A 212 -32.78 3.47 14.90
CA THR A 212 -33.15 3.77 16.29
C THR A 212 -32.54 2.75 17.26
N PRO A 213 -31.90 3.18 18.37
CA PRO A 213 -31.37 2.27 19.37
C PRO A 213 -32.47 1.56 20.15
N LEU A 214 -32.14 0.40 20.74
CA LEU A 214 -33.02 -0.29 21.70
C LEU A 214 -33.35 0.63 22.88
N PRO A 215 -34.56 0.52 23.48
CA PRO A 215 -34.93 1.31 24.65
C PRO A 215 -33.95 1.05 25.80
N GLY A 216 -33.35 2.13 26.33
CA GLY A 216 -32.30 2.05 27.35
C GLY A 216 -30.88 1.82 26.82
N GLY A 217 -30.71 1.67 25.50
CA GLY A 217 -29.40 1.56 24.85
C GLY A 217 -28.65 2.89 24.79
N LYS A 218 -27.34 2.82 24.51
CA LYS A 218 -26.49 4.02 24.34
C LYS A 218 -26.89 4.77 23.06
N THR A 219 -27.20 6.06 23.19
CA THR A 219 -27.41 6.96 22.06
C THR A 219 -26.08 7.52 21.58
N TYR A 220 -25.70 7.22 20.33
CA TYR A 220 -24.42 7.65 19.74
C TYR A 220 -24.52 8.99 18.99
N GLU A 221 -25.55 9.79 19.23
CA GLU A 221 -25.84 11.00 18.47
C GLU A 221 -24.83 12.13 18.71
N GLY A 222 -24.30 12.25 19.93
CA GLY A 222 -23.29 13.25 20.30
C GLY A 222 -21.84 12.89 19.96
N TYR A 223 -21.58 11.70 19.41
CA TYR A 223 -20.23 11.22 19.15
C TYR A 223 -19.69 11.77 17.83
N SER A 224 -18.45 12.28 17.86
CA SER A 224 -17.71 12.65 16.65
C SER A 224 -17.34 11.41 15.82
N TYR A 225 -17.05 11.60 14.52
CA TYR A 225 -16.63 10.51 13.63
C TYR A 225 -15.46 9.68 14.21
N ASN A 226 -14.46 10.33 14.78
CA ASN A 226 -13.29 9.66 15.35
C ASN A 226 -13.65 8.80 16.58
N GLN A 227 -14.54 9.30 17.44
CA GLN A 227 -15.01 8.54 18.61
C GLN A 227 -15.87 7.34 18.19
N LEU A 228 -16.72 7.50 17.17
CA LEU A 228 -17.49 6.40 16.59
C LEU A 228 -16.58 5.33 15.97
N ALA A 229 -15.57 5.74 15.20
CA ALA A 229 -14.60 4.84 14.59
C ALA A 229 -13.77 4.10 15.64
N ALA A 230 -13.34 4.78 16.71
CA ALA A 230 -12.64 4.19 17.84
C ALA A 230 -13.50 3.13 18.54
N ALA A 231 -14.75 3.46 18.89
CA ALA A 231 -15.69 2.53 19.50
C ALA A 231 -15.93 1.29 18.62
N GLY A 232 -16.03 1.46 17.30
CA GLY A 232 -16.13 0.35 16.34
C GLY A 232 -14.90 -0.55 16.34
N ARG A 233 -13.70 0.03 16.39
CA ARG A 233 -12.42 -0.71 16.44
C ARG A 233 -12.24 -1.49 17.73
N GLU A 234 -12.59 -0.90 18.87
CA GLU A 234 -12.57 -1.55 20.19
C GLU A 234 -13.47 -2.78 20.20
N ARG A 235 -14.65 -2.69 19.59
CA ARG A 235 -15.61 -3.80 19.49
C ARG A 235 -15.29 -4.80 18.37
N GLY A 236 -14.33 -4.49 17.51
CA GLY A 236 -13.93 -5.30 16.36
C GLY A 236 -14.96 -5.35 15.22
N ILE A 237 -15.84 -4.35 15.12
CA ILE A 237 -16.90 -4.28 14.10
C ILE A 237 -16.34 -3.65 12.83
N TYR A 238 -16.81 -4.09 11.66
CA TYR A 238 -16.48 -3.45 10.40
C TYR A 238 -17.24 -2.12 10.25
N THR A 239 -16.53 -1.00 10.11
CA THR A 239 -17.10 0.35 10.07
C THR A 239 -16.81 1.07 8.74
N PRO A 240 -17.47 0.69 7.63
CA PRO A 240 -17.33 1.42 6.38
C PRO A 240 -18.19 2.69 6.36
N GLY A 241 -17.72 3.73 5.69
CA GLY A 241 -18.53 4.89 5.32
C GLY A 241 -18.45 6.07 6.29
N GLY A 242 -19.45 6.95 6.21
CA GLY A 242 -19.54 8.18 7.02
C GLY A 242 -20.07 7.94 8.44
N ALA A 243 -20.09 9.00 9.25
CA ALA A 243 -20.46 8.93 10.68
C ALA A 243 -21.79 8.22 10.96
N GLN A 244 -22.83 8.49 10.15
CA GLN A 244 -24.14 7.84 10.32
C GLN A 244 -24.09 6.32 10.05
N SER A 245 -23.28 5.88 9.08
CA SER A 245 -23.07 4.45 8.79
C SER A 245 -22.43 3.75 9.99
N ILE A 246 -21.41 4.39 10.60
CA ILE A 246 -20.74 3.86 11.79
C ILE A 246 -21.70 3.81 12.99
N ARG A 247 -22.51 4.86 13.18
CA ARG A 247 -23.55 4.92 14.21
C ARG A 247 -24.55 3.77 14.07
N ASN A 248 -25.08 3.56 12.87
CA ASN A 248 -26.00 2.47 12.59
C ASN A 248 -25.33 1.09 12.81
N ALA A 249 -24.06 0.93 12.43
CA ALA A 249 -23.32 -0.32 12.66
C ALA A 249 -23.12 -0.63 14.15
N LEU A 250 -22.86 0.38 14.98
CA LEU A 250 -22.76 0.22 16.44
C LEU A 250 -24.11 -0.15 17.07
N ILE A 251 -25.19 0.54 16.66
CA ILE A 251 -26.55 0.23 17.12
C ILE A 251 -26.94 -1.20 16.73
N GLN A 252 -26.65 -1.60 15.49
CA GLN A 252 -26.94 -2.95 15.02
C GLN A 252 -26.12 -4.00 15.77
N ASP A 253 -24.86 -3.72 16.13
CA ASP A 253 -24.08 -4.62 16.98
C ASP A 253 -24.67 -4.76 18.39
N ASP A 254 -25.13 -3.65 18.99
CA ASP A 254 -25.83 -3.68 20.28
C ASP A 254 -27.11 -4.54 20.22
N ILE A 255 -27.90 -4.39 19.15
CA ILE A 255 -29.09 -5.22 18.89
C ILE A 255 -28.69 -6.69 18.76
N ASN A 256 -27.67 -6.97 17.94
CA ASN A 256 -27.23 -8.35 17.71
C ASN A 256 -26.69 -8.98 19.00
N VAL A 257 -25.97 -8.25 19.84
CA VAL A 257 -25.47 -8.72 21.14
C VAL A 257 -26.64 -9.01 22.08
N ALA A 258 -27.61 -8.10 22.18
CA ALA A 258 -28.79 -8.27 23.04
C ALA A 258 -29.64 -9.48 22.62
N GLN A 259 -29.79 -9.70 21.32
CA GLN A 259 -30.58 -10.80 20.75
C GLN A 259 -29.80 -12.11 20.59
N GLY A 260 -28.49 -12.14 20.87
CA GLY A 260 -27.64 -13.32 20.65
C GLY A 260 -27.40 -13.66 19.16
N LEU A 261 -27.61 -12.70 18.26
CA LEU A 261 -27.39 -12.85 16.83
C LEU A 261 -25.89 -12.74 16.46
N LYS A 262 -25.56 -13.20 15.25
CA LYS A 262 -24.21 -13.16 14.72
C LYS A 262 -23.71 -11.72 14.50
N ARG A 263 -22.62 -11.36 15.17
CA ARG A 263 -21.97 -10.05 15.05
C ARG A 263 -21.19 -9.89 13.74
N ASN A 264 -21.18 -8.69 13.16
CA ASN A 264 -20.42 -8.36 11.95
C ASN A 264 -18.97 -7.97 12.30
N ILE A 265 -18.19 -8.97 12.69
CA ILE A 265 -16.79 -8.80 13.09
C ILE A 265 -15.92 -8.58 11.85
N ALA A 266 -15.08 -7.56 11.90
CA ALA A 266 -14.27 -7.15 10.78
C ALA A 266 -13.19 -8.19 10.42
N GLY A 267 -13.13 -8.58 9.14
CA GLY A 267 -12.30 -9.69 8.66
C GLY A 267 -10.78 -9.49 8.79
N TRP A 268 -10.31 -8.27 9.04
CA TRP A 268 -8.88 -7.94 9.12
C TRP A 268 -8.20 -8.47 10.38
N LYS A 269 -8.95 -8.90 11.40
CA LYS A 269 -8.41 -9.62 12.57
C LYS A 269 -8.42 -11.16 12.45
N LYS A 270 -8.98 -11.73 11.36
CA LYS A 270 -9.17 -13.19 11.25
C LYS A 270 -7.87 -14.00 11.21
N LYS A 271 -6.71 -13.40 10.87
CA LYS A 271 -5.44 -14.13 10.84
C LYS A 271 -4.71 -14.20 12.18
N ALA A 272 -5.10 -13.40 13.19
CA ALA A 272 -4.33 -13.30 14.44
C ALA A 272 -4.99 -13.98 15.65
N ASN A 273 -6.32 -14.16 15.70
CA ASN A 273 -7.00 -14.54 16.96
C ASN A 273 -8.32 -15.32 16.78
N MET A 274 -8.35 -16.40 15.99
CA MET A 274 -9.56 -17.23 15.91
C MET A 274 -9.85 -18.08 17.16
N ASN A 275 -8.95 -18.14 18.15
CA ASN A 275 -9.15 -18.96 19.36
C ASN A 275 -9.52 -18.18 20.62
N LYS A 276 -9.64 -16.84 20.58
CA LYS A 276 -10.10 -16.07 21.73
C LYS A 276 -11.61 -15.89 21.64
N THR A 277 -12.35 -16.91 22.06
CA THR A 277 -13.77 -16.76 22.40
C THR A 277 -13.84 -15.73 23.53
N PHE A 278 -14.23 -14.51 23.18
CA PHE A 278 -14.63 -13.53 24.20
C PHE A 278 -15.87 -14.11 24.86
N LYS A 279 -15.69 -14.77 26.01
CA LYS A 279 -16.75 -15.05 26.96
C LYS A 279 -17.23 -13.69 27.48
N THR A 280 -18.12 -13.04 26.73
CA THR A 280 -18.96 -11.99 27.26
C THR A 280 -19.91 -12.66 28.25
N SER A 281 -19.47 -12.78 29.50
CA SER A 281 -20.37 -12.97 30.62
C SER A 281 -21.24 -11.72 30.69
N VAL A 282 -22.41 -11.77 30.07
CA VAL A 282 -23.46 -10.80 30.34
C VAL A 282 -23.81 -11.01 31.82
N PRO A 283 -23.66 -9.99 32.69
CA PRO A 283 -24.05 -10.12 34.08
C PRO A 283 -25.54 -10.50 34.12
N GLU A 284 -25.83 -11.61 34.81
CA GLU A 284 -27.12 -12.29 34.85
C GLU A 284 -28.26 -11.37 35.36
N GLU A 285 -27.90 -10.28 36.03
CA GLU A 285 -28.80 -9.27 36.58
C GLU A 285 -29.57 -8.45 35.53
N LEU A 286 -29.15 -8.46 34.26
CA LEU A 286 -29.87 -7.78 33.16
C LEU A 286 -30.73 -8.73 32.31
N ARG A 287 -30.82 -10.02 32.64
CA ARG A 287 -31.91 -10.87 32.13
C ARG A 287 -33.20 -10.48 32.86
N THR A 288 -33.77 -9.36 32.46
CA THR A 288 -35.17 -9.04 32.76
C THR A 288 -36.00 -10.25 32.35
N LYS A 289 -36.64 -10.89 33.34
CA LYS A 289 -37.67 -11.90 33.13
C LYS A 289 -38.65 -11.34 32.11
N VAL A 290 -38.59 -11.85 30.87
CA VAL A 290 -39.67 -11.68 29.92
C VAL A 290 -40.86 -12.35 30.60
N PRO A 291 -41.94 -11.62 30.95
CA PRO A 291 -43.13 -12.27 31.47
C PRO A 291 -43.58 -13.28 30.41
N GLU A 292 -43.64 -14.55 30.81
CA GLU A 292 -44.23 -15.58 29.98
C GLU A 292 -45.64 -15.09 29.58
N PRO A 293 -46.01 -15.18 28.30
CA PRO A 293 -47.38 -14.88 27.92
C PRO A 293 -48.26 -15.88 28.66
N GLU A 294 -49.05 -15.38 29.61
CA GLU A 294 -50.13 -16.14 30.22
C GLU A 294 -51.01 -16.62 29.07
N GLY A 295 -50.91 -17.91 28.77
CA GLY A 295 -51.74 -18.55 27.78
C GLY A 295 -53.18 -18.41 28.23
N ASP A 296 -53.95 -17.66 27.44
CA ASP A 296 -55.41 -17.69 27.46
C ASP A 296 -55.84 -19.14 27.26
N ARG A 297 -56.14 -19.78 28.39
CA ARG A 297 -56.74 -21.09 28.47
C ARG A 297 -58.22 -20.89 28.13
N GLU A 298 -58.51 -20.89 26.82
CA GLU A 298 -59.89 -20.98 26.32
C GLU A 298 -60.56 -22.18 26.98
N GLY A 299 -61.67 -21.88 27.65
CA GLY A 299 -62.47 -22.85 28.38
C GLY A 299 -63.14 -23.82 27.42
N ASP A 300 -63.01 -25.10 27.75
CA ASP A 300 -63.98 -26.12 27.41
C ASP A 300 -65.29 -25.76 28.14
N GLU A 301 -66.23 -25.15 27.42
CA GLU A 301 -67.64 -25.14 27.82
C GLU A 301 -68.28 -26.41 27.28
N ASP A 302 -68.40 -27.40 28.18
CA ASP A 302 -69.37 -28.48 28.07
C ASP A 302 -70.79 -27.87 28.09
N GLU A 303 -71.55 -28.04 27.01
CA GLU A 303 -73.01 -27.92 27.02
C GLU A 303 -73.63 -29.26 26.57
N ASP A 304 -74.75 -29.58 27.24
CA ASP A 304 -75.45 -30.85 27.39
C ASP A 304 -75.95 -31.56 26.11
#